data_AF-A0A7S0F9T6-F1
#
_entry.id   AF-A0A7S0F9T6-F1
#
_cell.length_a   1.000
_cell.length_b   1.000
_cell.length_c   1.000
_cell.angle_alpha   90.00
_cell.angle_beta   90.00
_cell.angle_gamma   90.00
#
_symmetry.space_group_name_H-M   'P 1'
#
loop_
_entity.id
_entity.type
_entity.pdbx_description
1 polymer ?
#
loop_
_entity_poly.entity_id
_entity_poly.type
_entity_poly.pdbx_seq_one_letter_code
_entity_poly.pdbx_strand_id
1 'polypeptide(L)'
;MAATWRQKDAAEWSNPEVRAFLDTVLPGHACVAGFGHTSGRVLCSLSKDDLRRHAKDEEAANVIWAELQRVRDAHSHREDVATHGTDPYTIFVRTPT
;
A
#
# COMPACT_ATOMS: atom_id res chain seq x y z
N MET A 1 -7.03 -0.49 -16.90
CA MET A 1 -5.89 -1.40 -16.65
C MET A 1 -5.98 -1.86 -15.21
N ALA A 2 -5.94 -3.17 -14.96
CA ALA A 2 -6.12 -3.72 -13.61
C ALA A 2 -5.04 -3.16 -12.66
N ALA A 3 -5.45 -2.79 -11.45
CA ALA A 3 -4.61 -2.21 -10.41
C ALA A 3 -3.64 -3.26 -9.84
N THR A 4 -2.61 -3.62 -10.60
CA THR A 4 -1.54 -4.57 -10.19
C THR A 4 -0.78 -4.08 -8.95
N TRP A 5 -0.80 -2.78 -8.70
CA TRP A 5 -0.21 -2.15 -7.52
C TRP A 5 -0.83 -2.65 -6.20
N ARG A 6 -2.09 -3.11 -6.18
CA ARG A 6 -2.74 -3.65 -4.95
C ARG A 6 -2.19 -5.00 -4.49
N GLN A 7 -1.48 -5.71 -5.35
CA GLN A 7 -0.96 -7.06 -5.08
C GLN A 7 0.53 -7.08 -4.77
N LYS A 8 1.23 -5.97 -5.03
CA LYS A 8 2.68 -5.84 -4.86
C LYS A 8 3.01 -4.95 -3.68
N ASP A 9 4.20 -5.14 -3.11
CA ASP A 9 4.74 -4.23 -2.13
C ASP A 9 4.86 -2.81 -2.70
N ALA A 10 4.56 -1.82 -1.87
CA ALA A 10 4.59 -0.43 -2.27
C ALA A 10 5.99 0.06 -2.69
N ALA A 11 7.06 -0.55 -2.16
CA ALA A 11 8.43 -0.24 -2.56
C ALA A 11 8.79 -0.83 -3.93
N GLU A 12 8.06 -1.84 -4.42
CA GLU A 12 8.29 -2.45 -5.74
C GLU A 12 7.53 -1.76 -6.88
N TRP A 13 6.71 -0.76 -6.56
CA TRP A 13 5.93 -0.07 -7.59
C TRP A 13 6.81 0.67 -8.58
N SER A 14 6.52 0.45 -9.86
CA SER A 14 7.06 1.26 -10.95
C SER A 14 6.38 2.63 -11.00
N ASN A 15 7.00 3.62 -11.64
CA ASN A 15 6.44 4.96 -11.82
C ASN A 15 4.98 4.96 -12.38
N PRO A 16 4.61 4.16 -13.40
CA PRO A 16 3.22 4.09 -13.85
C PRO A 16 2.28 3.47 -12.82
N GLU A 17 2.75 2.53 -11.99
CA GLU A 17 1.96 1.94 -10.89
C GLU A 17 1.71 2.96 -9.76
N VAL A 18 2.72 3.75 -9.40
CA VAL A 18 2.57 4.88 -8.46
C VAL A 18 1.55 5.88 -8.99
N ARG A 19 1.63 6.23 -10.28
CA ARG A 19 0.66 7.13 -10.90
C ARG A 19 -0.75 6.55 -10.89
N ALA A 20 -0.91 5.27 -11.20
CA ALA A 20 -2.20 4.60 -11.17
C ALA A 20 -2.77 4.51 -9.74
N PHE A 21 -1.92 4.31 -8.73
CA PHE A 21 -2.31 4.39 -7.32
C PHE A 21 -2.83 5.79 -6.98
N LEU A 22 -2.04 6.83 -7.26
CA LEU A 22 -2.41 8.21 -6.96
C LEU A 22 -3.68 8.65 -7.71
N ASP A 23 -3.86 8.24 -8.96
CA ASP A 23 -5.07 8.50 -9.75
C ASP A 23 -6.30 7.76 -9.18
N THR A 24 -6.11 6.58 -8.59
CA THR A 24 -7.20 5.86 -7.90
C THR A 24 -7.59 6.53 -6.58
N VAL A 25 -6.60 7.02 -5.84
CA VAL A 25 -6.81 7.61 -4.51
C VAL A 25 -7.30 9.06 -4.60
N LEU A 26 -6.77 9.82 -5.55
CA LEU A 26 -7.07 11.23 -5.79
C LEU A 26 -7.30 11.47 -7.29
N PRO A 27 -8.46 11.05 -7.83
CA PRO A 27 -8.76 11.17 -9.25
C PRO A 27 -8.77 12.65 -9.67
N GLY A 28 -7.96 12.99 -10.68
CA GLY A 28 -7.89 14.35 -11.23
C GLY A 28 -7.15 15.38 -10.37
N HIS A 29 -6.47 14.98 -9.29
CA HIS A 29 -5.76 15.91 -8.43
C HIS A 29 -4.42 16.35 -9.04
N ALA A 30 -4.09 17.64 -8.91
CA ALA A 30 -2.88 18.22 -9.51
C ALA A 30 -1.58 17.62 -8.95
N CYS A 31 -1.61 17.08 -7.72
CA CYS A 31 -0.44 16.46 -7.10
C CYS A 31 0.08 15.26 -7.89
N VAL A 32 -0.78 14.52 -8.61
CA VAL A 32 -0.42 13.31 -9.37
C VAL A 32 0.67 13.63 -10.42
N ALA A 33 0.63 14.82 -11.03
CA ALA A 33 1.64 15.25 -11.99
C ALA A 33 3.03 15.43 -11.32
N GLY A 34 3.07 15.87 -10.06
CA GLY A 34 4.31 16.04 -9.30
C GLY A 34 5.01 14.73 -8.95
N PHE A 35 4.28 13.61 -8.95
CA PHE A 35 4.81 12.27 -8.69
C PHE A 35 5.12 11.47 -9.96
N GLY A 36 5.07 12.09 -11.15
CA GLY A 36 5.23 11.39 -12.43
C GLY A 36 6.55 10.64 -12.62
N HIS A 37 7.59 10.99 -11.86
CA HIS A 37 8.90 10.33 -11.88
C HIS A 37 9.22 9.58 -10.58
N THR A 38 8.27 9.54 -9.64
CA THR A 38 8.46 8.94 -8.33
C THR A 38 8.22 7.44 -8.42
N SER A 39 9.23 6.66 -8.06
CA SER A 39 9.11 5.21 -7.91
C SER A 39 8.52 4.84 -6.56
N GLY A 40 8.01 3.61 -6.44
CA GLY A 40 7.48 3.07 -5.20
C GLY A 40 8.46 3.17 -4.03
N ARG A 41 9.74 2.88 -4.26
CA ARG A 41 10.81 3.07 -3.25
C ARG A 41 10.88 4.50 -2.72
N VAL A 42 10.87 5.48 -3.63
CA VAL A 42 10.93 6.88 -3.25
C VAL A 42 9.67 7.26 -2.49
N LEU A 43 8.49 6.94 -3.03
CA LEU A 43 7.21 7.16 -2.36
C LEU A 43 7.18 6.57 -0.95
N CYS A 44 7.76 5.39 -0.77
CA CYS A 44 7.83 4.72 0.51
C CYS A 44 8.84 5.35 1.50
N SER A 45 9.90 5.96 0.99
CA SER A 45 10.88 6.67 1.82
C SER A 45 10.39 8.04 2.31
N LEU A 46 9.38 8.62 1.65
CA LEU A 46 8.85 9.93 2.01
C LEU A 46 8.15 9.87 3.36
N SER A 47 8.41 10.87 4.20
CA SER A 47 7.60 11.07 5.41
C SER A 47 6.27 11.75 5.06
N LYS A 48 5.33 11.72 6.01
CA LYS A 48 4.07 12.46 5.89
C LYS A 48 4.30 13.96 5.64
N ASP A 49 5.31 14.54 6.26
CA ASP A 49 5.69 15.94 6.06
C ASP A 49 6.27 16.20 4.67
N ASP A 50 7.03 15.25 4.12
CA ASP A 50 7.51 15.34 2.75
C ASP A 50 6.36 15.26 1.74
N LEU A 51 5.38 14.37 1.97
CA LEU A 51 4.17 14.31 1.16
C LEU A 51 3.38 15.62 1.19
N ARG A 52 3.26 16.27 2.36
CA ARG A 52 2.62 17.60 2.48
C ARG A 52 3.35 18.66 1.66
N ARG A 53 4.69 18.67 1.74
CA ARG A 53 5.52 19.60 0.95
C ARG A 53 5.39 19.35 -0.56
N HIS A 54 5.31 18.08 -0.97
CA HIS A 54 5.29 17.69 -2.37
C HIS A 54 3.91 17.84 -3.01
N ALA A 55 2.84 17.50 -2.29
CA ALA A 55 1.46 17.64 -2.73
C ALA A 55 0.97 19.09 -2.67
N LYS A 56 1.59 19.92 -1.81
CA LYS A 56 1.17 21.31 -1.49
C LYS A 56 -0.29 21.40 -1.03
N ASP A 57 -0.81 20.29 -0.54
CA ASP A 57 -2.18 20.09 -0.11
C ASP A 57 -2.14 19.11 1.06
N GLU A 58 -2.70 19.54 2.19
CA GLU A 58 -2.69 18.77 3.43
C GLU A 58 -3.66 17.60 3.38
N GLU A 59 -4.84 17.78 2.80
CA GLU A 59 -5.84 16.73 2.67
C GLU A 59 -5.33 15.65 1.72
N ALA A 60 -4.79 16.04 0.56
CA ALA A 60 -4.20 15.11 -0.39
C ALA A 60 -3.06 14.29 0.24
N ALA A 61 -2.16 14.95 0.97
CA ALA A 61 -1.06 14.26 1.64
C ALA A 61 -1.52 13.30 2.74
N ASN A 62 -2.54 13.68 3.52
CA ASN A 62 -3.15 12.81 4.53
C ASN A 62 -3.76 11.56 3.89
N VAL A 63 -4.50 11.72 2.79
CA VAL A 63 -5.16 10.61 2.08
C VAL A 63 -4.11 9.68 1.46
N ILE A 64 -3.12 10.22 0.75
CA ILE A 64 -2.02 9.43 0.17
C ILE A 64 -1.29 8.64 1.26
N TRP A 65 -0.98 9.28 2.38
CA TRP A 65 -0.30 8.63 3.50
C TRP A 65 -1.15 7.51 4.11
N ALA A 66 -2.44 7.76 4.34
CA ALA A 66 -3.35 6.76 4.91
C ALA A 66 -3.49 5.53 3.99
N GLU A 67 -3.64 5.73 2.69
CA GLU A 67 -3.72 4.63 1.71
C GLU A 67 -2.38 3.89 1.59
N LEU A 68 -1.25 4.60 1.63
CA LEU A 68 0.08 3.97 1.61
C LEU A 68 0.30 3.08 2.84
N GLN A 69 -0.11 3.53 4.03
CA GLN A 69 -0.07 2.72 5.25
C GLN A 69 -0.94 1.47 5.12
N ARG A 70 -2.18 1.60 4.63
CA ARG A 70 -3.07 0.46 4.40
C ARG A 70 -2.47 -0.59 3.47
N VAL A 71 -1.81 -0.17 2.40
CA VAL A 71 -1.13 -1.11 1.48
C VAL A 71 0.01 -1.84 2.19
N ARG A 72 0.81 -1.14 3.00
CA ARG A 72 1.90 -1.76 3.77
C ARG A 72 1.39 -2.74 4.82
N ASP A 73 0.36 -2.36 5.56
CA ASP A 73 -0.27 -3.22 6.56
C ASP A 73 -0.87 -4.47 5.90
N ALA A 74 -1.51 -4.30 4.73
CA ALA A 74 -2.04 -5.42 3.95
C ALA A 74 -0.94 -6.35 3.41
N HIS A 75 0.24 -5.81 3.07
CA HIS A 75 1.39 -6.62 2.67
C HIS A 75 2.00 -7.36 3.86
N SER A 76 2.28 -6.66 4.96
CA SER A 76 2.81 -7.26 6.19
C SER A 76 1.89 -8.37 6.69
N HIS A 77 0.58 -8.14 6.74
CA HIS A 77 -0.38 -9.15 7.15
C HIS A 77 -0.40 -10.38 6.22
N ARG A 78 -0.19 -10.19 4.91
CA ARG A 78 -0.04 -11.31 3.97
C ARG A 78 1.25 -12.08 4.18
N GLU A 79 2.35 -11.38 4.46
CA GLU A 79 3.63 -12.01 4.79
C GLU A 79 3.56 -12.78 6.11
N ASP A 80 2.91 -12.22 7.13
CA ASP A 80 2.65 -12.90 8.41
C ASP A 80 1.85 -14.19 8.19
N VAL A 81 0.76 -14.13 7.40
CA VAL A 81 -0.04 -15.32 7.07
C VAL A 81 0.73 -16.34 6.22
N ALA A 82 1.61 -15.89 5.32
CA ALA A 82 2.45 -16.79 4.53
C ALA A 82 3.56 -17.44 5.35
N THR A 83 4.10 -16.73 6.35
CA THR A 83 5.18 -17.20 7.24
C THR A 83 4.63 -18.11 8.33
N HIS A 84 3.46 -17.77 8.90
CA HIS A 84 2.70 -18.62 9.81
C HIS A 84 1.85 -19.59 9.01
N GLY A 85 2.53 -20.46 8.28
CA GLY A 85 1.96 -21.49 7.42
C GLY A 85 0.69 -22.08 8.00
N THR A 86 -0.26 -22.33 7.10
CA THR A 86 -1.43 -23.19 7.26
C THR A 86 -1.05 -24.55 7.86
N ASP A 87 -0.73 -24.58 9.15
CA ASP A 87 -0.63 -25.78 9.94
C ASP A 87 -2.07 -26.10 10.36
N PRO A 88 -2.69 -27.15 9.80
CA PRO A 88 -4.03 -27.54 10.20
C PRO A 88 -3.96 -28.04 11.64
N TYR A 89 -4.46 -27.23 12.57
CA TYR A 89 -4.71 -27.67 13.94
C TYR A 89 -5.67 -28.87 13.90
N THR A 90 -5.14 -30.08 14.06
CA THR A 90 -5.95 -31.29 14.19
C THR A 90 -6.49 -31.36 15.61
N ILE A 91 -7.76 -31.04 15.80
CA ILE A 91 -8.44 -31.15 17.09
C ILE A 91 -8.93 -32.59 17.26
N PHE A 92 -8.29 -33.36 18.16
CA PHE A 92 -8.79 -34.66 18.57
C PHE A 92 -9.87 -34.48 19.64
N VAL A 93 -11.13 -34.64 19.25
CA VAL A 93 -12.25 -34.64 20.20
C VAL A 93 -12.44 -36.07 20.72
N ARG A 94 -12.12 -36.33 21.99
CA ARG A 94 -12.50 -37.58 22.66
C ARG A 94 -13.94 -37.46 23.16
N THR A 95 -14.85 -38.24 22.59
CA THR A 95 -16.22 -38.38 23.08
C THR A 95 -16.22 -39.33 24.29
N PRO A 96 -16.71 -38.91 25.48
CA PRO A 96 -16.89 -39.82 26.60
C PRO A 96 -18.13 -40.72 26.38
N THR A 97 -17.97 -42.03 26.62
CA THR A 97 -19.04 -43.05 26.71
C THR A 97 -19.87 -42.93 27.96
#